data_AF-A0AA38TBZ0-F1
#
_entry.id   AF-A0AA38TBZ0-F1
#
_cell.length_a   1.000
_cell.length_b   1.000
_cell.length_c   1.000
_cell.angle_alpha   90.00
_cell.angle_beta   90.00
_cell.angle_gamma   90.00
#
_symmetry.space_group_name_H-M   'P 1'
#
loop_
_entity.id
_entity.type
_entity.pdbx_description
1 polymer ?
#
loop_
_entity_poly.entity_id
_entity_poly.type
_entity_poly.pdbx_seq_one_letter_code
_entity_poly.pdbx_strand_id
1 'polypeptide(L)'
;MEELSMYKTEYLKMYGIETWHQVYNSLNFFELDTFAPNEHWMDVFETRLLIASRYNVILHLLTSLGSMTFFPLRSSPSPWYEHVAFTIEYVNGNHYIKISLAEGHPRPPIIPNWFRFKYDCATAWATPYMTQINKYEQIIFCNRTADFISVD
;
A
#
# COMPACT_ATOMS: atom_id res chain seq x y z
N MET A 1 4.43 -14.70 -6.97
CA MET A 1 5.08 -14.65 -8.29
C MET A 1 4.09 -14.41 -9.42
N GLU A 2 2.97 -15.12 -9.48
CA GLU A 2 2.01 -15.08 -10.62
C GLU A 2 1.55 -13.67 -11.04
N GLU A 3 1.09 -12.79 -10.13
CA GLU A 3 0.70 -11.40 -10.46
C GLU A 3 1.86 -10.60 -11.07
N LEU A 4 3.05 -10.66 -10.44
CA LEU A 4 4.24 -9.95 -10.89
C LEU A 4 4.72 -10.43 -12.26
N SER A 5 4.62 -11.75 -12.52
CA SER A 5 4.98 -12.35 -13.80
C SER A 5 3.94 -12.08 -14.89
N MET A 6 2.65 -12.14 -14.55
CA MET A 6 1.54 -11.95 -15.49
C MET A 6 1.52 -10.52 -16.04
N TYR A 7 1.82 -9.54 -15.19
CA TYR A 7 1.85 -8.11 -15.53
C TYR A 7 3.27 -7.53 -15.52
N LYS A 8 4.23 -8.32 -16.00
CA LYS A 8 5.66 -7.98 -15.96
C LYS A 8 5.95 -6.62 -16.60
N THR A 9 5.40 -6.34 -17.78
CA THR A 9 5.66 -5.09 -18.52
C THR A 9 5.18 -3.87 -17.74
N GLU A 10 4.01 -3.97 -17.11
CA GLU A 10 3.40 -2.91 -16.31
C GLU A 10 4.20 -2.65 -15.04
N TYR A 11 4.63 -3.70 -14.34
CA TYR A 11 5.48 -3.56 -13.16
C TYR A 11 6.89 -3.07 -13.51
N LEU A 12 7.47 -3.47 -14.64
CA LEU A 12 8.72 -2.89 -15.14
C LEU A 12 8.57 -1.38 -15.41
N LYS A 13 7.45 -0.96 -16.00
CA LYS A 13 7.17 0.47 -16.23
C LYS A 13 6.97 1.24 -14.92
N MET A 14 6.44 0.58 -13.89
CA MET A 14 6.17 1.18 -12.58
C MET A 14 7.43 1.30 -11.72
N TYR A 15 8.21 0.23 -11.64
CA TYR A 15 9.35 0.09 -10.74
C TYR A 15 10.69 0.43 -11.39
N GLY A 16 10.81 0.25 -12.71
CA GLY A 16 12.11 0.11 -13.36
C GLY A 16 12.66 -1.31 -13.26
N ILE A 17 13.69 -1.60 -14.06
CA ILE A 17 14.24 -2.95 -14.18
C ILE A 17 14.91 -3.46 -12.90
N GLU A 18 15.71 -2.62 -12.24
CA GLU A 18 16.45 -2.98 -11.03
C GLU A 18 15.51 -3.35 -9.88
N THR A 19 14.58 -2.46 -9.57
CA THR A 19 13.56 -2.68 -8.53
C THR A 19 12.67 -3.88 -8.86
N TRP A 20 12.31 -4.10 -10.12
CA TRP A 20 11.56 -5.30 -10.51
C TRP A 20 12.34 -6.58 -10.16
N HIS A 21 13.64 -6.62 -10.42
CA HIS A 21 14.48 -7.77 -10.05
C HIS A 21 14.60 -7.95 -8.53
N GLN A 22 14.70 -6.86 -7.77
CA GLN A 22 14.71 -6.91 -6.30
C GLN A 22 13.39 -7.46 -5.75
N VAL A 23 12.26 -6.96 -6.25
CA VAL A 23 10.93 -7.48 -5.86
C VAL A 23 10.77 -8.94 -6.28
N TYR A 24 11.21 -9.32 -7.47
CA TYR A 24 11.18 -10.71 -7.89
C TYR A 24 12.02 -11.60 -6.97
N ASN A 25 13.26 -11.20 -6.66
CA ASN A 25 14.15 -11.95 -5.78
C ASN A 25 13.58 -12.08 -4.37
N SER A 26 13.06 -10.98 -3.80
CA SER A 26 12.44 -11.01 -2.46
C SER A 26 11.25 -11.98 -2.34
N LEU A 27 10.56 -12.24 -3.45
CA LEU A 27 9.42 -13.17 -3.49
C LEU A 27 9.80 -14.59 -3.95
N ASN A 28 11.06 -14.81 -4.33
CA ASN A 28 11.55 -16.06 -4.89
C ASN A 28 12.38 -16.84 -3.85
N PHE A 29 11.76 -17.17 -2.72
CA PHE A 29 12.35 -17.99 -1.67
C PHE A 29 11.34 -19.03 -1.21
N PHE A 30 11.66 -20.31 -1.40
CA PHE A 30 10.75 -21.44 -1.15
C PHE A 30 11.39 -22.55 -0.31
N GLU A 31 12.52 -22.27 0.34
CA GLU A 31 13.15 -23.23 1.23
C GLU A 31 12.30 -23.42 2.48
N LEU A 32 12.17 -24.67 2.92
CA LEU A 32 11.46 -25.05 4.14
C LEU A 32 12.45 -25.12 5.31
N ASP A 33 11.95 -24.90 6.53
CA ASP A 33 12.69 -25.05 7.78
C ASP A 33 13.95 -24.16 7.94
N THR A 34 14.02 -23.05 7.22
CA THR A 34 15.08 -22.05 7.32
C THR A 34 14.54 -20.62 7.25
N PHE A 35 15.28 -19.66 7.80
CA PHE A 35 14.94 -18.24 7.69
C PHE A 35 15.39 -17.70 6.33
N ALA A 36 14.53 -16.91 5.69
CA ALA A 36 14.90 -16.19 4.48
C ALA A 36 16.08 -15.25 4.76
N PRO A 37 17.18 -15.33 3.99
CA PRO A 37 18.26 -14.36 4.10
C PRO A 37 17.77 -12.96 3.67
N ASN A 38 18.51 -11.92 4.03
CA ASN A 38 18.09 -10.52 3.83
C ASN A 38 17.74 -10.18 2.38
N GLU A 39 18.41 -10.80 1.40
CA GLU A 39 18.13 -10.62 -0.04
C GLU A 39 16.74 -11.13 -0.46
N HIS A 40 16.14 -11.98 0.37
CA HIS A 40 14.79 -12.50 0.22
C HIS A 40 13.78 -11.80 1.13
N TRP A 41 14.18 -10.75 1.86
CA TRP A 41 13.25 -9.97 2.66
C TRP A 41 12.41 -9.06 1.77
N MET A 42 11.12 -9.00 2.07
CA MET A 42 10.18 -8.17 1.34
C MET A 42 10.33 -6.71 1.75
N ASP A 43 10.56 -5.83 0.79
CA ASP A 43 10.36 -4.40 0.96
C ASP A 43 8.88 -4.07 0.72
N VAL A 44 8.16 -3.70 1.80
CA VAL A 44 6.75 -3.35 1.69
C VAL A 44 6.53 -2.12 0.79
N PHE A 45 7.52 -1.22 0.71
CA PHE A 45 7.40 -0.03 -0.12
C PHE A 45 7.30 -0.44 -1.59
N GLU A 46 8.13 -1.36 -2.05
CA GLU A 46 8.06 -1.77 -3.45
C GLU A 46 6.93 -2.77 -3.71
N THR A 47 6.53 -3.58 -2.71
CA THR A 47 5.52 -4.63 -2.91
C THR A 47 4.07 -4.25 -2.62
N ARG A 48 3.79 -3.12 -1.95
CA ARG A 48 2.43 -2.68 -1.55
C ARG A 48 1.34 -2.77 -2.63
N LEU A 49 1.60 -2.27 -3.85
CA LEU A 49 0.64 -2.31 -4.97
C LEU A 49 0.51 -3.71 -5.55
N LEU A 50 1.58 -4.50 -5.52
CA LEU A 50 1.59 -5.90 -5.92
C LEU A 50 0.74 -6.75 -4.95
N ILE A 51 0.90 -6.55 -3.64
CA ILE A 51 0.12 -7.23 -2.60
C ILE A 51 -1.37 -6.89 -2.76
N ALA A 52 -1.70 -5.60 -2.83
CA ALA A 52 -3.08 -5.15 -2.99
C ALA A 52 -3.75 -5.78 -4.23
N SER A 53 -3.04 -5.78 -5.36
CA SER A 53 -3.57 -6.34 -6.62
C SER A 53 -3.67 -7.86 -6.59
N ARG A 54 -2.63 -8.56 -6.11
CA ARG A 54 -2.61 -10.04 -6.07
C ARG A 54 -3.72 -10.61 -5.20
N TYR A 55 -3.95 -10.01 -4.04
CA TYR A 55 -4.89 -10.53 -3.05
C TYR A 55 -6.26 -9.84 -3.09
N ASN A 56 -6.44 -8.87 -3.98
CA ASN A 56 -7.67 -8.10 -4.11
C ASN A 56 -8.08 -7.42 -2.79
N VAL A 57 -7.12 -6.80 -2.11
CA VAL A 57 -7.30 -6.19 -0.79
C VAL A 57 -6.91 -4.72 -0.79
N ILE A 58 -7.43 -3.99 0.18
CA ILE A 58 -7.03 -2.63 0.49
C ILE A 58 -5.85 -2.71 1.44
N LEU A 59 -4.72 -2.13 1.09
CA LEU A 59 -3.57 -2.05 1.97
C LEU A 59 -3.38 -0.59 2.42
N HIS A 60 -3.22 -0.38 3.72
CA HIS A 60 -2.81 0.87 4.31
C HIS A 60 -1.37 0.70 4.83
N LEU A 61 -0.49 1.63 4.49
CA LEU A 61 0.85 1.70 5.05
C LEU A 61 0.95 2.97 5.89
N LEU A 62 1.25 2.84 7.18
CA LEU A 62 1.50 3.96 8.07
C LEU A 62 3.00 4.06 8.33
N THR A 63 3.56 5.26 8.16
CA THR A 63 4.97 5.53 8.41
C THR A 63 5.14 6.93 9.00
N SER A 64 6.28 7.18 9.65
CA SER A 64 6.65 8.51 10.13
C SER A 64 6.82 9.54 9.00
N LEU A 65 7.09 9.09 7.77
CA LEU A 65 7.23 9.95 6.58
C LEU A 65 5.89 10.25 5.90
N GLY A 66 4.82 9.58 6.34
CA GLY A 66 3.49 9.70 5.76
C GLY A 66 2.79 8.36 5.62
N SER A 67 1.47 8.42 5.60
CA SER A 67 0.61 7.25 5.45
C SER A 67 -0.05 7.23 4.09
N MET A 68 -0.26 6.04 3.52
CA MET A 68 -0.82 5.87 2.17
C MET A 68 -1.76 4.66 2.10
N THR A 69 -2.71 4.74 1.16
CA THR A 69 -3.65 3.67 0.80
C THR A 69 -3.34 3.13 -0.59
N PHE A 70 -3.40 1.81 -0.72
CA PHE A 70 -3.14 1.05 -1.94
C PHE A 70 -4.37 0.21 -2.25
N PHE A 71 -4.97 0.50 -3.41
CA PHE A 71 -6.06 -0.31 -3.95
C PHE A 71 -5.52 -1.31 -4.99
N PRO A 72 -6.27 -2.39 -5.26
CA PRO A 72 -5.98 -3.27 -6.38
C PRO A 72 -5.92 -2.48 -7.70
N LEU A 73 -4.99 -2.85 -8.58
CA LEU A 73 -4.80 -2.16 -9.86
C LEU A 73 -5.73 -2.67 -10.96
N ARG A 74 -6.21 -3.92 -10.89
CA ARG A 74 -6.74 -4.64 -12.06
C ARG A 74 -8.04 -5.40 -11.84
N SER A 75 -8.64 -5.28 -10.67
CA SER A 75 -9.91 -5.91 -10.33
C SER A 75 -10.99 -4.85 -10.15
N SER A 76 -12.23 -5.22 -10.50
CA SER A 76 -13.38 -4.44 -10.06
C SER A 76 -13.59 -4.66 -8.55
N PRO A 77 -14.01 -3.64 -7.79
CA PRO A 77 -14.36 -3.83 -6.39
C PRO A 77 -15.56 -4.77 -6.28
N SER A 78 -15.52 -5.65 -5.27
CA SER A 78 -16.70 -6.38 -4.81
C SER A 78 -17.65 -5.41 -4.08
N PRO A 79 -18.83 -5.84 -3.63
CA PRO A 79 -19.63 -5.02 -2.73
C PRO A 79 -18.81 -4.59 -1.50
N TRP A 80 -19.05 -3.36 -1.02
CA TRP A 80 -18.16 -2.72 -0.04
C TRP A 80 -18.00 -3.49 1.27
N TYR A 81 -19.01 -4.27 1.67
CA TYR A 81 -19.02 -5.09 2.88
C TYR A 81 -18.16 -6.36 2.77
N GLU A 82 -17.72 -6.71 1.56
CA GLU A 82 -16.77 -7.82 1.31
C GLU A 82 -15.33 -7.33 1.21
N HIS A 83 -15.10 -6.01 1.23
CA HIS A 83 -13.76 -5.47 1.13
C HIS A 83 -12.91 -5.83 2.35
N VAL A 84 -11.76 -6.44 2.10
CA VAL A 84 -10.76 -6.73 3.11
C VAL A 84 -9.73 -5.60 3.12
N ALA A 85 -9.50 -5.01 4.30
CA ALA A 85 -8.47 -4.00 4.51
C ALA A 85 -7.42 -4.49 5.51
N PHE A 86 -6.15 -4.28 5.17
CA PHE A 86 -5.01 -4.53 6.05
C PHE A 86 -4.25 -3.23 6.30
N THR A 87 -3.77 -3.05 7.52
CA THR A 87 -2.89 -1.94 7.85
C THR A 87 -1.56 -2.46 8.34
N ILE A 88 -0.49 -2.00 7.71
CA ILE A 88 0.89 -2.23 8.13
C ILE A 88 1.44 -0.92 8.63
N GLU A 89 2.06 -0.95 9.80
CA GLU A 89 2.89 0.15 10.30
C GLU A 89 4.36 -0.22 10.13
N TYR A 90 5.13 0.74 9.61
CA TYR A 90 6.57 0.63 9.48
C TYR A 90 7.26 1.33 10.65
N VAL A 91 7.93 0.56 11.50
CA VAL A 91 8.56 1.04 12.73
C VAL A 91 10.05 0.72 12.72
N ASN A 92 10.84 1.55 13.42
CA ASN A 92 12.28 1.36 13.65
C ASN A 92 13.15 1.22 12.39
N GLY A 93 12.64 1.58 11.21
CA GLY A 93 13.40 1.57 9.96
C GLY A 93 13.71 0.17 9.41
N ASN A 94 13.09 -0.89 9.94
CA ASN A 94 13.29 -2.26 9.45
C ASN A 94 12.18 -3.24 9.84
N HIS A 95 11.13 -2.81 10.55
CA HIS A 95 10.12 -3.72 11.09
C HIS A 95 8.71 -3.33 10.63
N TYR A 96 7.92 -4.36 10.30
CA TYR A 96 6.54 -4.22 9.86
C TYR A 96 5.61 -4.91 10.86
N ILE A 97 4.64 -4.17 11.37
CA ILE A 97 3.61 -4.72 12.24
C ILE A 97 2.23 -4.58 11.60
N LYS A 98 1.39 -5.61 11.74
CA LYS A 98 -0.02 -5.52 11.36
C LYS A 98 -0.77 -4.84 12.51
N ILE A 99 -1.53 -3.80 12.20
CA ILE A 99 -2.39 -3.12 13.17
C ILE A 99 -3.85 -3.18 12.73
N SER A 100 -4.76 -3.06 13.70
CA SER A 100 -6.19 -3.00 13.47
C SER A 100 -6.68 -1.57 13.69
N LEU A 101 -7.37 -1.01 12.71
CA LEU A 101 -7.94 0.34 12.81
C LEU A 101 -9.42 0.25 13.23
N ALA A 102 -9.85 1.17 14.10
CA ALA A 102 -11.23 1.24 14.55
C ALA A 102 -12.19 1.60 13.41
N GLU A 103 -13.43 1.12 13.47
CA GLU A 103 -14.42 1.43 12.44
C GLU A 103 -14.60 2.96 12.25
N GLY A 104 -14.75 3.39 11.00
CA GLY A 104 -14.93 4.81 10.68
C GLY A 104 -13.67 5.67 10.80
N HIS A 105 -12.49 5.07 11.06
CA HIS A 105 -11.22 5.78 11.11
C HIS A 105 -10.97 6.65 9.87
N PRO A 106 -10.29 7.80 10.00
CA PRO A 106 -9.75 8.53 8.86
C PRO A 106 -8.80 7.64 8.07
N ARG A 107 -8.91 7.66 6.73
CA ARG A 107 -8.12 6.78 5.85
C ARG A 107 -6.99 7.56 5.18
N PRO A 108 -5.75 7.06 5.17
CA PRO A 108 -4.66 7.73 4.46
C PRO A 108 -4.97 7.96 2.98
N PRO A 109 -4.37 8.99 2.35
CA PRO A 109 -4.58 9.29 0.94
C PRO A 109 -4.14 8.14 0.03
N ILE A 110 -4.73 8.09 -1.16
CA ILE A 110 -4.40 7.08 -2.16
C ILE A 110 -3.04 7.41 -2.78
N ILE A 111 -2.16 6.41 -2.93
CA ILE A 111 -0.87 6.63 -3.58
C ILE A 111 -1.08 7.16 -5.02
N PRO A 112 -0.37 8.22 -5.46
CA PRO A 112 -0.52 8.76 -6.82
C PRO A 112 -0.29 7.73 -7.93
N ASN A 113 0.63 6.79 -7.71
CA ASN A 113 0.94 5.72 -8.66
C ASN A 113 -0.29 4.87 -9.00
N TRP A 114 -1.24 4.70 -8.07
CA TRP A 114 -2.44 3.92 -8.34
C TRP A 114 -3.25 4.53 -9.48
N PHE A 115 -3.46 5.86 -9.47
CA PHE A 115 -4.19 6.54 -10.56
C PHE A 115 -3.49 6.42 -11.91
N ARG A 116 -2.16 6.36 -11.92
CA ARG A 116 -1.36 6.25 -13.16
C ARG A 116 -1.40 4.86 -13.78
N PHE A 117 -1.52 3.81 -12.96
CA PHE A 117 -1.30 2.44 -13.41
C PHE A 117 -2.52 1.51 -13.27
N LYS A 118 -3.60 1.96 -12.62
CA LYS A 118 -4.84 1.17 -12.52
C LYS A 118 -5.46 0.95 -13.90
N TYR A 119 -6.20 -0.14 -14.02
CA TYR A 119 -7.08 -0.43 -15.14
C TYR A 119 -8.43 0.26 -14.90
N ASP A 120 -9.21 0.41 -15.97
CA ASP A 120 -10.51 1.08 -15.89
C ASP A 120 -11.48 0.38 -14.93
N CYS A 121 -11.45 -0.96 -14.90
CA CYS A 121 -12.25 -1.77 -13.97
C CYS A 121 -11.99 -1.43 -12.49
N ALA A 122 -10.76 -1.02 -12.15
CA ALA A 122 -10.38 -0.71 -10.78
C ALA A 122 -10.82 0.69 -10.33
N THR A 123 -11.33 1.54 -11.21
CA THR A 123 -11.70 2.93 -10.91
C THR A 123 -12.64 3.05 -9.71
N ALA A 124 -13.60 2.12 -9.59
CA ALA A 124 -14.62 2.17 -8.55
C ALA A 124 -14.10 1.84 -7.13
N TRP A 125 -12.86 1.36 -6.98
CA TRP A 125 -12.29 1.05 -5.65
C TRP A 125 -12.24 2.24 -4.71
N ALA A 126 -11.98 3.44 -5.23
CA ALA A 126 -11.82 4.64 -4.40
C ALA A 126 -13.15 5.18 -3.86
N THR A 127 -14.23 5.05 -4.62
CA THR A 127 -15.51 5.72 -4.38
C THR A 127 -16.07 5.52 -2.96
N PRO A 128 -16.12 4.29 -2.40
CA PRO A 128 -16.68 4.07 -1.07
C PRO A 128 -15.89 4.73 0.07
N TYR A 129 -14.64 5.15 -0.20
CA TYR A 129 -13.69 5.56 0.83
C TYR A 129 -13.32 7.04 0.79
N MET A 130 -13.82 7.79 -0.19
CA MET A 130 -13.49 9.20 -0.36
C MET A 130 -13.87 10.04 0.86
N THR A 131 -14.96 9.72 1.56
CA THR A 131 -15.34 10.44 2.78
C THR A 131 -14.30 10.29 3.88
N GLN A 132 -13.81 9.08 4.16
CA GLN A 132 -12.78 8.86 5.19
C GLN A 132 -11.42 9.41 4.75
N ILE A 133 -11.11 9.38 3.45
CA ILE A 133 -9.87 9.95 2.89
C ILE A 133 -9.87 11.47 3.07
N ASN A 134 -10.95 12.15 2.70
CA ASN A 134 -11.07 13.60 2.88
C ASN A 134 -10.99 14.01 4.36
N LYS A 135 -11.57 13.23 5.27
CA LYS A 135 -11.42 13.45 6.72
C LYS A 135 -9.96 13.36 7.18
N TYR A 136 -9.19 12.40 6.66
CA TYR A 136 -7.78 12.28 6.98
C TYR A 136 -7.00 13.51 6.52
N GLU A 137 -7.22 13.96 5.28
CA GLU A 137 -6.55 15.15 4.75
C GLU A 137 -6.87 16.40 5.56
N GLN A 138 -8.13 16.57 5.99
CA GLN A 138 -8.53 17.66 6.89
C GLN A 138 -7.78 17.61 8.22
N ILE A 139 -7.67 16.44 8.84
CA ILE A 139 -6.94 16.28 10.12
C ILE A 139 -5.47 16.64 9.95
N ILE A 140 -4.81 16.11 8.91
CA ILE A 140 -3.40 16.43 8.65
C ILE A 140 -3.21 17.93 8.37
N PHE A 141 -4.12 18.54 7.61
CA PHE A 141 -4.08 19.97 7.33
C PHE A 141 -4.23 20.80 8.62
N CYS A 142 -5.23 20.51 9.46
CA CYS A 142 -5.46 21.20 10.72
C CYS A 142 -4.28 21.02 11.70
N ASN A 143 -3.68 19.84 11.76
CA ASN A 143 -2.52 19.59 12.62
C ASN A 143 -1.27 20.33 12.14
N ARG A 144 -1.04 20.45 10.83
CA ARG A 144 0.04 21.29 10.28
C ARG A 144 -0.10 22.76 10.65
N THR A 145 -1.32 23.24 10.84
CA THR A 145 -1.57 24.62 11.29
C THR A 145 -1.47 24.82 12.80
N ALA A 146 -1.50 23.74 13.59
CA ALA A 146 -1.38 23.79 15.04
C ALA A 146 0.09 23.85 15.51
N ASP A 147 1.03 23.28 14.74
CA ASP A 147 2.45 23.18 15.11
C ASP A 147 3.33 24.37 14.66
N PHE A 148 2.74 25.51 14.29
CA PHE A 148 3.46 26.77 14.04
C PHE A 148 3.03 27.94 14.93
N ILE A 149 2.68 27.68 16.19
CA ILE A 149 2.59 28.74 17.20
C ILE A 149 3.46 28.40 18.42
N SER A 150 4.36 29.34 18.68
CA SER A 150 5.29 29.52 19.80
C SER A 150 6.44 28.53 19.94
N VAL A 151 7.64 29.02 19.61
CA VAL A 151 8.74 29.01 20.58
C VAL A 151 9.34 30.41 20.59
N ASP A 152 9.18 31.09 21.72
CA ASP A 152 9.95 32.27 22.12
C ASP A 152 11.44 31.94 22.30
#